data_AF-A0A0B2V928-F1
#
_entry.id   AF-A0A0B2V928-F1
#
_cell.length_a   1.000
_cell.length_b   1.000
_cell.length_c   1.000
_cell.angle_alpha   90.00
_cell.angle_beta   90.00
_cell.angle_gamma   90.00
#
_symmetry.space_group_name_H-M   'P 1'
#
loop_
_entity.id
_entity.type
_entity.pdbx_description
1 polymer ?
#
loop_
_entity_poly.entity_id
_entity_poly.type
_entity_poly.pdbx_seq_one_letter_code
_entity_poly.pdbx_strand_id
1 'polypeptide(L)'
;MHVLSLVTVLLCCFGYSESLEREYNCSVKDGTHACYTCMGRDMVNCETGTVCCNGSCFKLVDEQHSLIMKGCTSDEEEDGSMKRKTLDVRLYWSNDERVTGETFYCKGSDYCNVGYLHVVGQLALLGVVVLAVL
;
A
#
# COMPACT_ATOMS: atom_id res chain seq x y z
N MET A 1 -41.88 8.75 -8.05
CA MET A 1 -40.92 9.88 -8.07
C MET A 1 -39.85 9.82 -6.98
N HIS A 2 -40.00 9.04 -5.90
CA HIS A 2 -38.96 8.92 -4.84
C HIS A 2 -37.86 7.88 -5.11
N VAL A 3 -38.14 6.81 -5.85
CA VAL A 3 -37.16 5.74 -6.15
C VAL A 3 -36.10 6.20 -7.16
N LEU A 4 -36.48 7.01 -8.13
CA LEU A 4 -35.59 7.53 -9.18
C LEU A 4 -34.52 8.49 -8.63
N SER A 5 -34.80 9.14 -7.49
CA SER A 5 -33.88 10.06 -6.81
C SER A 5 -32.86 9.34 -5.91
N LEU A 6 -33.17 8.13 -5.42
CA LEU A 6 -32.24 7.36 -4.59
C LEU A 6 -31.14 6.72 -5.45
N VAL A 7 -31.51 6.22 -6.63
CA VAL A 7 -30.60 5.58 -7.58
C VAL A 7 -29.56 6.59 -8.10
N THR A 8 -29.97 7.83 -8.38
CA THR A 8 -29.05 8.89 -8.83
C THR A 8 -28.11 9.36 -7.72
N VAL A 9 -28.53 9.38 -6.46
CA VAL A 9 -27.64 9.69 -5.32
C VAL A 9 -26.64 8.56 -5.07
N LEU A 10 -27.06 7.29 -5.19
CA LEU A 10 -26.13 6.16 -5.09
C LEU A 10 -25.07 6.22 -6.18
N LEU A 11 -25.44 6.42 -7.46
CA LEU A 11 -24.47 6.47 -8.56
C LEU A 11 -23.44 7.59 -8.44
N CYS A 12 -23.78 8.75 -7.86
CA CYS A 12 -22.82 9.83 -7.65
C CYS A 12 -21.84 9.59 -6.48
N CYS A 13 -22.22 8.78 -5.49
CA CYS A 13 -21.33 8.40 -4.38
C CYS A 13 -20.36 7.26 -4.75
N PHE A 14 -20.69 6.46 -5.76
CA PHE A 14 -19.82 5.42 -6.31
C PHE A 14 -19.13 5.89 -7.59
N GLY A 15 -18.52 7.08 -7.56
CA GLY A 15 -17.65 7.54 -8.64
C GLY A 15 -16.44 6.61 -8.79
N TYR A 16 -16.59 5.55 -9.59
CA TYR A 16 -15.48 4.69 -9.99
C TYR A 16 -14.59 5.49 -10.94
N SER A 17 -13.51 6.02 -10.38
CA SER A 17 -12.39 6.49 -11.17
C SER A 17 -11.60 5.24 -11.55
N GLU A 18 -11.84 4.67 -12.72
CA GLU A 18 -10.91 3.69 -13.27
C GLU A 18 -9.66 4.46 -13.71
N SER A 19 -8.72 4.64 -12.77
CA SER A 19 -7.35 4.93 -13.15
C SER A 19 -6.86 3.74 -13.96
N LEU A 20 -6.63 3.95 -15.25
CA LEU A 20 -5.96 3.00 -16.14
C LEU A 20 -4.53 2.83 -15.62
N GLU A 21 -4.37 2.00 -14.61
CA GLU A 21 -3.08 1.68 -14.01
C GLU A 21 -2.25 1.01 -15.09
N ARG A 22 -1.09 1.58 -15.39
CA ARG A 22 -0.22 1.09 -16.45
C ARG A 22 0.31 -0.26 -15.99
N GLU A 23 -0.28 -1.34 -16.50
CA GLU A 23 0.11 -2.71 -16.20
C GLU A 23 1.60 -2.89 -16.58
N TYR A 24 2.46 -2.96 -15.57
CA TYR A 24 3.90 -3.09 -15.76
C TYR A 24 4.20 -4.58 -15.90
N ASN A 25 4.43 -5.05 -17.13
CA ASN A 25 4.56 -6.47 -17.43
C ASN A 25 5.91 -7.01 -16.92
N CYS A 26 5.95 -7.39 -15.64
CA CYS A 26 7.09 -8.08 -15.02
C CYS A 26 7.20 -9.54 -15.45
N SER A 27 6.12 -10.11 -16.00
CA SER A 27 6.04 -11.50 -16.48
C SER A 27 7.01 -11.83 -17.63
N VAL A 28 7.62 -10.82 -18.27
CA VAL A 28 8.69 -11.02 -19.27
C VAL A 28 9.99 -11.55 -18.62
N LYS A 29 10.17 -11.33 -17.32
CA LYS A 29 11.24 -11.95 -16.52
C LYS A 29 10.62 -12.98 -15.60
N ASP A 30 10.72 -14.23 -16.01
CA ASP A 30 10.23 -15.43 -15.33
C ASP A 30 10.48 -15.35 -13.81
N GLY A 31 9.40 -15.40 -13.02
CA GLY A 31 9.46 -15.35 -11.56
C GLY A 31 9.55 -13.95 -10.91
N THR A 32 9.49 -12.85 -11.69
CA THR A 32 9.49 -11.50 -11.11
C THR A 32 8.10 -10.90 -10.96
N HIS A 33 7.87 -10.16 -9.87
CA HIS A 33 6.61 -9.49 -9.54
C HIS A 33 6.78 -7.96 -9.51
N ALA A 34 5.73 -7.21 -9.83
CA ALA A 34 5.75 -5.76 -9.72
C ALA A 34 5.63 -5.32 -8.25
N CYS A 35 6.43 -4.35 -7.82
CA CYS A 35 6.33 -3.76 -6.49
C CYS A 35 6.30 -2.23 -6.60
N TYR A 36 5.61 -1.57 -5.68
CA TYR A 36 5.74 -0.13 -5.52
C TYR A 36 7.14 0.22 -4.99
N THR A 37 7.75 1.26 -5.56
CA THR A 37 9.03 1.83 -5.12
C THR A 37 8.89 3.32 -4.93
N CYS A 38 9.04 3.80 -3.70
CA CYS A 38 8.84 5.20 -3.36
C CYS A 38 9.36 5.51 -1.95
N MET A 39 9.52 6.80 -1.68
CA MET A 39 9.85 7.35 -0.36
C MET A 39 8.91 8.54 -0.10
N GLY A 40 7.89 8.31 0.72
CA GLY A 40 6.87 9.29 1.12
C GLY A 40 7.17 9.89 2.49
N ARG A 41 6.86 11.17 2.68
CA ARG A 41 7.10 11.93 3.92
C ARG A 41 5.84 12.36 4.66
N ASP A 42 4.69 11.84 4.22
CA ASP A 42 3.38 12.20 4.75
C ASP A 42 2.64 11.00 5.36
N MET A 43 3.28 9.83 5.41
CA MET A 43 2.72 8.56 5.90
C MET A 43 1.46 8.07 5.15
N VAL A 44 1.08 8.71 4.04
CA VAL A 44 -0.17 8.43 3.33
C VAL A 44 0.10 8.08 1.88
N ASN A 45 0.93 8.86 1.19
CA ASN A 45 1.11 8.76 -0.26
C ASN A 45 2.47 8.14 -0.62
N CYS A 46 2.46 6.90 -1.07
CA CYS A 46 3.67 6.23 -1.57
C CYS A 46 3.30 5.11 -2.55
N GLU A 47 2.79 5.46 -3.74
CA GLU A 47 2.31 4.52 -4.79
C GLU A 47 2.61 5.04 -6.21
N THR A 48 3.77 5.67 -6.41
CA THR A 48 4.08 6.39 -7.65
C THR A 48 5.08 5.69 -8.57
N GLY A 49 5.98 4.86 -8.03
CA GLY A 49 7.00 4.15 -8.81
C GLY A 49 6.75 2.65 -8.82
N THR A 50 7.13 1.99 -9.92
CA THR A 50 7.05 0.53 -10.10
C THR A 50 8.40 -0.06 -10.45
N VAL A 51 8.71 -1.23 -9.87
CA VAL A 51 9.90 -2.03 -10.20
C VAL A 51 9.55 -3.52 -10.26
N CYS A 52 10.21 -4.29 -11.13
CA CYS A 52 10.10 -5.76 -11.13
C CYS A 52 11.12 -6.39 -10.18
N CYS A 53 10.64 -7.24 -9.29
CA CYS A 53 11.37 -7.85 -8.20
C CYS A 53 11.52 -9.34 -8.37
N ASN A 54 12.74 -9.85 -8.20
CA ASN A 54 12.99 -11.29 -8.15
C ASN A 54 12.77 -11.88 -6.75
N GLY A 55 12.96 -11.09 -5.69
CA GLY A 55 12.68 -11.48 -4.31
C GLY A 55 11.36 -10.89 -3.82
N SER A 56 11.34 -10.41 -2.57
CA SER A 56 10.11 -9.88 -1.95
C SER A 56 9.93 -8.36 -2.13
N CYS A 57 8.68 -7.91 -2.21
CA CYS A 57 8.36 -6.49 -2.02
C CYS A 57 8.46 -6.15 -0.52
N PHE A 58 8.79 -4.89 -0.20
CA PHE A 58 8.71 -4.41 1.17
C PHE A 58 7.98 -3.07 1.28
N LYS A 59 7.42 -2.84 2.48
CA LYS A 59 6.94 -1.54 2.98
C LYS A 59 7.55 -1.31 4.35
N LEU A 60 8.35 -0.27 4.48
CA LEU A 60 8.92 0.20 5.75
C LEU A 60 8.17 1.43 6.22
N VAL A 61 7.82 1.43 7.50
CA VAL A 61 7.19 2.55 8.21
C VAL A 61 8.14 3.04 9.29
N ASP A 62 8.67 4.25 9.09
CA ASP A 62 9.53 4.98 10.05
C ASP A 62 8.69 6.09 10.68
N GLU A 63 8.07 5.77 11.82
CA GLU A 63 7.22 6.71 12.56
C GLU A 63 8.01 7.88 13.16
N GLN A 64 9.29 7.68 13.48
CA GLN A 64 10.14 8.73 14.05
C GLN A 64 10.33 9.89 13.06
N HIS A 65 10.43 9.56 11.77
CA HIS A 65 10.64 10.52 10.70
C HIS A 65 9.40 10.79 9.83
N SER A 66 8.23 10.26 10.22
CA SER A 66 6.99 10.32 9.45
C SER A 66 7.19 9.89 7.99
N LEU A 67 7.87 8.76 7.81
CA LEU A 67 8.31 8.30 6.50
C LEU A 67 7.82 6.89 6.19
N ILE A 68 7.32 6.72 4.96
CA ILE A 68 7.07 5.41 4.37
C ILE A 68 8.04 5.20 3.22
N MET A 69 8.70 4.06 3.21
CA MET A 69 9.54 3.63 2.10
C MET A 69 9.04 2.29 1.58
N LYS A 70 8.84 2.20 0.26
CA LYS A 70 8.49 0.94 -0.40
C LYS A 70 9.56 0.59 -1.40
N GLY A 71 9.74 -0.70 -1.63
CA GLY A 71 10.67 -1.18 -2.63
C GLY A 71 10.76 -2.68 -2.69
N CYS A 72 11.95 -3.13 -3.05
CA CYS A 72 12.28 -4.50 -3.40
C CYS A 72 13.48 -4.99 -2.60
N THR A 73 13.47 -6.26 -2.20
CA THR A 73 14.69 -6.95 -1.76
C THR A 73 15.05 -8.07 -2.73
N SER A 74 16.34 -8.41 -2.81
CA SER A 74 16.82 -9.59 -3.54
C SER A 74 16.53 -10.89 -2.81
N ASP A 75 16.27 -10.80 -1.50
CA ASP A 75 16.10 -11.95 -0.63
C ASP A 75 14.64 -12.43 -0.62
N GLU A 76 14.47 -13.75 -0.48
CA GLU A 76 13.18 -14.40 -0.28
C GLU A 76 12.77 -14.29 1.19
N GLU A 77 12.03 -13.24 1.52
CA GLU A 77 11.49 -13.03 2.85
C GLU A 77 10.17 -13.82 3.03
N GLU A 78 9.82 -14.09 4.29
CA GLU A 78 8.55 -14.74 4.61
C GLU A 78 7.38 -13.80 4.34
N ASP A 79 6.34 -14.29 3.66
CA ASP A 79 5.17 -13.50 3.27
C ASP A 79 4.40 -13.04 4.52
N GLY A 80 4.08 -11.74 4.58
CA GLY A 80 3.43 -11.15 5.75
C GLY A 80 4.34 -11.00 6.97
N SER A 81 5.64 -11.28 6.85
CA SER A 81 6.57 -11.09 7.97
C SER A 81 6.82 -9.61 8.24
N MET A 82 6.96 -9.30 9.53
CA MET A 82 7.26 -7.96 10.02
C MET A 82 8.57 -7.99 10.78
N LYS A 83 9.54 -7.16 10.37
CA LYS A 83 10.86 -7.07 11.00
C LYS A 83 11.26 -5.61 11.13
N ARG A 84 11.86 -5.24 12.27
CA ARG A 84 12.49 -3.93 12.41
C ARG A 84 13.80 -3.90 11.63
N LYS A 85 13.99 -2.93 10.75
CA LYS A 85 15.20 -2.79 9.92
C LYS A 85 15.64 -1.33 9.85
N THR A 86 16.95 -1.15 9.71
CA THR A 86 17.57 0.12 9.35
C THR A 86 18.12 -0.02 7.93
N LEU A 87 17.63 0.82 7.02
CA LEU A 87 18.09 0.86 5.63
C LEU A 87 19.30 1.79 5.50
N ASP A 88 20.14 1.54 4.50
CA ASP A 88 21.25 2.44 4.17
C ASP A 88 20.81 3.66 3.36
N VAL A 89 19.81 4.36 3.87
CA VAL A 89 19.26 5.57 3.26
C VAL A 89 19.34 6.68 4.27
N ARG A 90 20.08 7.74 3.93
CA ARG A 90 20.30 8.90 4.80
C ARG A 90 19.22 9.94 4.60
N LEU A 91 18.73 10.50 5.70
CA LEU A 91 17.72 11.54 5.73
C LEU A 91 18.37 12.91 5.79
N TYR A 92 18.45 13.60 4.65
CA TYR A 92 19.08 14.92 4.57
C TYR A 92 18.42 15.99 5.46
N TRP A 93 17.17 15.77 5.89
CA TRP A 93 16.40 16.67 6.75
C TRP A 93 16.40 16.27 8.24
N SER A 94 17.07 15.18 8.59
CA SER A 94 17.15 14.66 9.97
C SER A 94 18.61 14.32 10.31
N ASN A 95 19.51 15.29 10.20
CA ASN A 95 20.94 15.14 10.57
C ASN A 95 21.63 13.88 10.00
N ASP A 96 21.32 13.50 8.76
CA ASP A 96 21.83 12.28 8.11
C ASP A 96 21.50 10.97 8.85
N GLU A 97 20.49 10.97 9.72
CA GLU A 97 19.95 9.77 10.34
C GLU A 97 19.49 8.75 9.28
N ARG A 98 19.56 7.47 9.61
CA ARG A 98 19.20 6.39 8.70
C ARG A 98 17.76 5.98 8.90
N VAL A 99 17.05 5.76 7.80
CA VAL A 99 15.67 5.24 7.81
C VAL A 99 15.60 3.97 8.64
N THR A 100 14.82 4.00 9.72
CA THR A 100 14.68 2.87 10.64
C THR A 100 13.21 2.68 11.00
N GLY A 101 12.68 1.50 10.72
CA GLY A 101 11.24 1.29 10.86
C GLY A 101 10.84 -0.17 10.90
N GLU A 102 9.55 -0.38 11.10
CA GLU A 102 8.91 -1.68 10.92
C GLU A 102 8.77 -1.95 9.42
N THR A 103 9.32 -3.07 8.97
CA THR A 103 9.30 -3.48 7.57
C THR A 103 8.41 -4.69 7.41
N PHE A 104 7.36 -4.54 6.61
CA PHE A 104 6.48 -5.59 6.12
C PHE A 104 7.02 -6.12 4.79
N TYR A 105 7.13 -7.44 4.66
CA TYR A 105 7.49 -8.11 3.42
C TYR A 105 6.28 -8.86 2.86
N CYS A 106 6.18 -8.91 1.54
CA CYS A 106 5.18 -9.72 0.86
C CYS A 106 5.68 -10.25 -0.48
N LYS A 107 5.04 -11.32 -0.96
CA LYS A 107 5.38 -11.99 -2.22
C LYS A 107 4.17 -12.60 -2.93
N GLY A 108 4.39 -13.04 -4.16
CA GLY A 108 3.43 -13.86 -4.92
C GLY A 108 2.27 -13.10 -5.56
N SER A 109 2.19 -11.78 -5.39
CA SER A 109 1.26 -10.92 -6.11
C SER A 109 1.89 -9.58 -6.45
N ASP A 110 1.53 -9.07 -7.63
CA ASP A 110 1.92 -7.74 -8.05
C ASP A 110 1.33 -6.68 -7.11
N TYR A 111 2.17 -5.70 -6.76
CA TYR A 111 1.85 -4.57 -5.89
C TYR A 111 1.36 -4.96 -4.48
N CYS A 112 1.77 -6.12 -3.97
CA CYS A 112 1.39 -6.58 -2.62
C CYS A 112 1.78 -5.60 -1.50
N ASN A 113 2.75 -4.70 -1.75
CA ASN A 113 3.19 -3.66 -0.82
C ASN A 113 2.35 -2.36 -0.90
N VAL A 114 1.16 -2.42 -1.49
CA VAL A 114 0.15 -1.35 -1.49
C VAL A 114 -0.19 -0.89 -0.06
N GLY A 115 -0.55 0.39 0.07
CA GLY A 115 -0.89 1.02 1.33
C GLY A 115 -2.25 0.59 1.85
N TYR A 116 -2.33 -0.49 2.63
CA TYR A 116 -3.46 -0.69 3.53
C TYR A 116 -2.99 -0.60 4.98
N LEU A 117 -3.34 0.51 5.64
CA LEU A 117 -3.40 0.58 7.08
C LEU A 117 -4.89 0.53 7.47
N HIS A 118 -5.26 -0.48 8.28
CA HIS A 118 -6.56 -0.73 8.94
C HIS A 118 -7.81 -1.10 8.11
N VAL A 119 -7.88 -2.35 7.64
CA VAL A 119 -9.16 -3.01 7.23
C VAL A 119 -9.95 -3.53 8.45
N VAL A 120 -9.60 -3.18 9.69
CA VAL A 120 -10.30 -3.68 10.89
C VAL A 120 -11.46 -2.77 11.34
N GLY A 121 -11.59 -1.55 10.80
CA GLY A 121 -12.58 -0.55 11.26
C GLY A 121 -13.89 -0.45 10.48
N GLN A 122 -13.94 -0.89 9.22
CA GLN A 122 -15.09 -0.58 8.34
C GLN A 122 -16.19 -1.65 8.33
N LEU A 123 -15.89 -2.90 8.70
CA LEU A 123 -16.90 -3.95 8.85
C LEU A 123 -17.80 -3.75 10.08
N ALA A 124 -17.35 -2.98 11.09
CA ALA A 124 -18.14 -2.70 12.29
C ALA A 124 -19.29 -1.70 12.03
N LEU A 125 -19.13 -0.78 11.07
CA LEU A 125 -20.13 0.26 10.78
C LEU A 125 -21.32 -0.28 9.95
N LEU A 126 -21.09 -1.26 9.08
CA LEU A 126 -22.17 -1.90 8.31
C LEU A 126 -23.14 -2.70 9.19
N GLY A 127 -22.64 -3.33 10.27
CA GLY A 127 -23.48 -4.05 11.23
C GLY A 127 -24.43 -3.14 12.03
N VAL A 128 -23.98 -1.92 12.37
CA VAL A 128 -24.79 -0.96 13.15
C VAL A 128 -25.90 -0.35 12.28
N VAL A 129 -25.64 -0.09 11.00
CA VAL A 129 -26.65 0.50 10.09
C VAL A 129 -27.77 -0.50 9.78
N VAL A 130 -27.46 -1.79 9.61
CA VAL A 130 -28.48 -2.81 9.34
C VAL A 130 -29.39 -3.04 10.56
N LEU A 131 -28.85 -2.99 11.79
CA LEU A 131 -29.67 -3.08 13.01
C LEU A 131 -30.53 -1.83 13.27
N ALA A 132 -30.10 -0.65 12.84
CA ALA A 132 -30.86 0.59 13.04
C ALA A 132 -32.07 0.73 12.10
N VAL A 133 -32.16 -0.12 11.06
CA VAL A 133 -33.21 -0.09 10.03
C VAL A 133 -34.14 -1.31 10.09
N LEU A 134 -33.87 -2.28 10.98
CA LEU A 134 -34.71 -3.45 11.27
C LEU A 134 -35.62 -3.21 12.48
#